data_AF-A0AA39UIM9-F1
#
_entry.id   AF-A0AA39UIM9-F1
#
_cell.length_a   1.000
_cell.length_b   1.000
_cell.length_c   1.000
_cell.angle_alpha   90.00
_cell.angle_beta   90.00
_cell.angle_gamma   90.00
#
_symmetry.space_group_name_H-M   'P 1'
#
loop_
_entity.id
_entity.type
_entity.pdbx_description
1 polymer ?
#
loop_
_entity_poly.entity_id
_entity_poly.type
_entity_poly.pdbx_seq_one_letter_code
_entity_poly.pdbx_strand_id
1 'polypeptide(L)'
;MNPTLLKHGYLVMTKGNMAIIKGWANLTRSFENVMGLILQCVEYNISFKLAVSRCCLPFFLWEKEAHLPAEILATGVPFCPGFLEPRLNDAWGSETLCTQYFLGASGVARCLNAGAAVTCGDVLGWITRKLIGTVGVWKLLDGPSYIVANLKHVTILSASNLNGNKFMAEAITMEEEKVLVGFIPSSDCRKSRSLLPMVYIVCRFLKGEAQAWMPRAEALMCKQWDEVLQGEAFALTMDEWEAYIAEFQTSVDLVDAYTYLAKDMQYGVDLFNITYPVDWTFIKLDSIIIPEVF
;
A
#
# COMPACT_ATOMS: atom_id res chain seq x y z
N MET A 1 -18.22 -3.40 5.50
CA MET A 1 -17.04 -4.14 6.02
C MET A 1 -17.46 -5.52 6.52
N ASN A 2 -16.67 -6.55 6.21
CA ASN A 2 -16.91 -7.94 6.64
C ASN A 2 -17.05 -8.05 8.19
N PRO A 3 -18.13 -8.64 8.72
CA PRO A 3 -18.37 -8.75 10.18
C PRO A 3 -17.32 -9.57 10.93
N THR A 4 -16.79 -10.64 10.31
CA THR A 4 -15.73 -11.47 10.89
C THR A 4 -14.44 -10.67 11.03
N LEU A 5 -14.09 -9.88 10.02
CA LEU A 5 -12.95 -8.96 10.07
C LEU A 5 -13.14 -7.89 11.15
N LEU A 6 -14.32 -7.27 11.26
CA LEU A 6 -14.59 -6.29 12.32
C LEU A 6 -14.37 -6.88 13.72
N LYS A 7 -14.82 -8.12 13.94
CA LYS A 7 -14.75 -8.78 15.25
C LYS A 7 -13.36 -9.30 15.63
N HIS A 8 -12.59 -9.78 14.66
CA HIS A 8 -11.33 -10.50 14.90
C HIS A 8 -10.08 -9.79 14.36
N GLY A 9 -10.27 -8.73 13.58
CA GLY A 9 -9.21 -7.96 12.95
C GLY A 9 -8.63 -6.88 13.86
N TYR A 10 -7.42 -6.50 13.51
CA TYR A 10 -6.63 -5.45 14.11
C TYR A 10 -6.15 -4.51 13.03
N LEU A 11 -6.23 -3.22 13.30
CA LEU A 11 -5.55 -2.20 12.52
C LEU A 11 -4.16 -1.99 13.11
N VAL A 12 -3.15 -2.11 12.25
CA VAL A 12 -1.75 -1.92 12.61
C VAL A 12 -1.16 -0.80 11.77
N MET A 13 -0.47 0.14 12.40
CA MET A 13 0.10 1.30 11.73
C MET A 13 1.39 1.75 12.42
N THR A 14 2.21 2.50 11.69
CA THR A 14 3.38 3.15 12.29
C THR A 14 2.95 4.27 13.24
N LYS A 15 3.82 4.67 14.16
CA LYS A 15 3.56 5.82 15.05
C LYS A 15 3.29 7.12 14.27
N GLY A 16 3.97 7.31 13.14
CA GLY A 16 3.75 8.47 12.27
C GLY A 16 2.36 8.50 11.67
N ASN A 17 1.97 7.40 11.02
CA ASN A 17 0.65 7.29 10.41
C ASN A 17 -0.47 7.41 11.44
N MET A 18 -0.25 6.85 12.64
CA MET A 18 -1.13 7.03 13.78
C MET A 18 -1.32 8.49 14.16
N ALA A 19 -0.23 9.26 14.25
CA ALA A 19 -0.30 10.69 14.54
C ALA A 19 -1.05 11.45 13.43
N ILE A 20 -0.82 11.13 12.16
CA ILE A 20 -1.53 11.74 11.02
C ILE A 20 -3.03 11.48 11.12
N ILE A 21 -3.42 10.22 11.30
CA ILE A 21 -4.83 9.81 11.40
C ILE A 21 -5.52 10.47 12.60
N LYS A 22 -4.86 10.49 13.76
CA LYS A 22 -5.36 11.20 14.95
C LYS A 22 -5.52 12.70 14.67
N GLY A 23 -4.56 13.32 13.99
CA GLY A 23 -4.65 14.71 13.56
C GLY A 23 -5.87 14.98 12.69
N TRP A 24 -6.11 14.15 11.68
CA TRP A 24 -7.29 14.28 10.85
C TRP A 24 -8.59 14.03 11.60
N ALA A 25 -8.65 13.02 12.47
CA ALA A 25 -9.84 12.75 13.27
C ALA A 25 -10.33 13.99 14.03
N ASN A 26 -9.39 14.83 14.48
CA ASN A 26 -9.70 16.07 15.18
C ASN A 26 -10.07 17.24 14.26
N LEU A 27 -9.42 17.35 13.10
CA LEU A 27 -9.63 18.46 12.16
C LEU A 27 -10.90 18.28 11.33
N THR A 28 -11.08 17.09 10.77
CA THR A 28 -12.17 16.80 9.82
C THR A 28 -13.39 16.19 10.49
N ARG A 29 -13.27 15.69 11.74
CA ARG A 29 -14.34 15.00 12.48
C ARG A 29 -15.00 13.89 11.65
N SER A 30 -14.25 13.29 10.72
CA SER A 30 -14.81 12.65 9.51
C SER A 30 -15.06 11.15 9.63
N PHE A 31 -14.70 10.53 10.75
CA PHE A 31 -14.80 9.08 10.90
C PHE A 31 -16.02 8.69 11.73
N GLU A 32 -17.10 8.23 11.09
CA GLU A 32 -18.28 7.73 11.82
C GLU A 32 -18.09 6.29 12.33
N ASN A 33 -17.19 5.53 11.69
CA ASN A 33 -16.94 4.13 12.02
C ASN A 33 -15.57 3.67 11.46
N VAL A 34 -15.18 2.44 11.82
CA VAL A 34 -13.95 1.77 11.38
C VAL A 34 -13.81 1.72 9.85
N MET A 35 -14.91 1.56 9.12
CA MET A 35 -14.88 1.52 7.66
C MET A 35 -14.50 2.88 7.09
N GLY A 36 -15.07 3.96 7.62
CA GLY A 36 -14.70 5.33 7.26
C GLY A 36 -13.22 5.61 7.53
N LEU A 37 -12.70 5.16 8.67
CA LEU A 37 -11.26 5.26 8.99
C LEU A 37 -10.39 4.57 7.94
N ILE A 38 -10.69 3.31 7.61
CA ILE A 38 -9.92 2.54 6.63
C ILE A 38 -10.00 3.18 5.25
N LEU A 39 -11.20 3.59 4.81
CA LEU A 39 -11.39 4.22 3.51
C LEU A 39 -10.59 5.51 3.39
N GLN A 40 -10.52 6.30 4.44
CA GLN A 40 -9.74 7.53 4.41
C GLN A 40 -8.23 7.25 4.42
N CYS A 41 -7.76 6.25 5.16
CA CYS A 41 -6.37 5.80 5.03
C CYS A 41 -6.07 5.42 3.58
N VAL A 42 -6.98 4.69 2.94
CA VAL A 42 -6.85 4.32 1.54
C VAL A 42 -6.91 5.55 0.64
N GLU A 43 -7.82 6.51 0.85
CA GLU A 43 -7.99 7.72 0.03
C GLU A 43 -6.74 8.58 0.03
N TYR A 44 -6.18 8.84 1.21
CA TYR A 44 -4.98 9.66 1.35
C TYR A 44 -3.68 8.84 1.31
N ASN A 45 -3.75 7.58 0.90
CA ASN A 45 -2.58 6.72 0.69
C ASN A 45 -1.71 6.51 1.94
N ILE A 46 -2.32 6.55 3.12
CA ILE A 46 -1.67 6.24 4.39
C ILE A 46 -1.48 4.74 4.50
N SER A 47 -0.27 4.32 4.85
CA SER A 47 0.03 2.90 5.03
C SER A 47 -0.53 2.33 6.33
N PHE A 48 -1.10 1.14 6.27
CA PHE A 48 -1.60 0.38 7.41
C PHE A 48 -1.52 -1.12 7.11
N LYS A 49 -1.79 -1.95 8.10
CA LYS A 49 -2.01 -3.38 7.90
C LYS A 49 -3.28 -3.80 8.62
N LEU A 50 -4.04 -4.65 7.97
CA LEU A 50 -5.10 -5.40 8.64
C LEU A 50 -4.48 -6.73 9.09
N ALA A 51 -4.53 -7.00 10.38
CA ALA A 51 -3.95 -8.18 10.98
C ALA A 51 -5.00 -8.99 11.73
N VAL A 52 -4.77 -10.28 11.86
CA VAL A 52 -5.60 -11.18 12.67
C VAL A 52 -4.71 -11.97 13.61
N SER A 53 -5.22 -12.30 14.79
CA SER A 53 -4.51 -13.22 15.67
C SER A 53 -4.43 -14.60 15.01
N ARG A 54 -3.29 -15.29 15.17
CA ARG A 54 -3.11 -16.66 14.67
C ARG A 54 -4.22 -17.61 15.13
N CYS A 55 -4.69 -17.46 16.37
CA CYS A 55 -5.77 -18.30 16.90
C CYS A 55 -7.14 -18.00 16.27
N CYS A 56 -7.30 -16.85 15.61
CA CYS A 56 -8.53 -16.46 14.94
C CYS A 56 -8.55 -16.81 13.45
N LEU A 57 -7.43 -17.24 12.87
CA LEU A 57 -7.37 -17.68 11.47
C LEU A 57 -8.45 -18.71 11.09
N PRO A 58 -8.80 -19.69 11.94
CA PRO A 58 -9.86 -20.63 11.61
C PRO A 58 -11.24 -19.99 11.39
N PHE A 59 -11.53 -18.82 11.95
CA PHE A 59 -12.80 -18.11 11.70
C PHE A 59 -12.87 -17.48 10.30
N PHE A 60 -11.72 -17.33 9.66
CA PHE A 60 -11.64 -16.79 8.31
C PHE A 60 -11.36 -17.87 7.27
N LEU A 61 -10.78 -19.00 7.68
CA LEU A 61 -10.80 -20.22 6.89
C LEU A 61 -12.27 -20.58 6.66
N TRP A 62 -12.79 -20.19 5.50
CA TRP A 62 -14.14 -20.51 5.06
C TRP A 62 -14.41 -21.96 5.42
N GLU A 63 -15.51 -22.23 6.13
CA GLU A 63 -15.97 -23.60 6.29
C GLU A 63 -16.00 -24.21 4.89
N LYS A 64 -15.64 -25.49 4.77
CA LYS A 64 -15.72 -26.25 3.53
C LYS A 64 -17.19 -26.41 3.11
N GLU A 65 -17.92 -25.33 2.89
CA GLU A 65 -19.08 -25.32 2.04
C GLU A 65 -18.61 -25.86 0.70
N ALA A 66 -19.38 -26.80 0.17
CA ALA A 66 -19.04 -27.64 -0.97
C ALA A 66 -18.97 -26.82 -2.28
N HIS A 67 -17.99 -25.92 -2.38
CA HIS A 67 -17.71 -25.13 -3.56
C HIS A 67 -17.13 -26.04 -4.64
N LEU A 68 -17.54 -25.80 -5.89
CA LEU A 68 -17.11 -26.56 -7.04
C LEU A 68 -15.58 -26.62 -7.10
N PRO A 69 -15.00 -27.76 -7.51
CA PRO A 69 -13.54 -27.95 -7.65
C PRO A 69 -12.81 -26.80 -8.37
N ALA A 70 -13.51 -26.09 -9.26
CA ALA A 70 -12.98 -24.96 -10.03
C ALA A 70 -12.58 -23.75 -9.16
N GLU A 71 -13.33 -23.40 -8.12
CA GLU A 71 -12.99 -22.26 -7.24
C GLU A 71 -11.78 -22.59 -6.35
N ILE A 72 -11.68 -23.83 -5.88
CA ILE A 72 -10.54 -24.33 -5.12
C ILE A 72 -9.28 -24.39 -6.00
N LEU A 73 -9.41 -24.79 -7.27
CA LEU A 73 -8.31 -24.78 -8.24
C LEU A 73 -7.85 -23.35 -8.57
N ALA A 74 -8.79 -22.42 -8.76
CA ALA A 74 -8.50 -21.02 -9.07
C ALA A 74 -7.87 -20.26 -7.89
N THR A 75 -8.25 -20.60 -6.65
CA THR A 75 -7.69 -20.00 -5.42
C THR A 75 -6.47 -20.76 -4.86
N GLY A 76 -6.26 -22.00 -5.31
CA GLY A 76 -5.20 -22.89 -4.84
C GLY A 76 -3.84 -22.69 -5.50
N VAL A 77 -3.78 -22.03 -6.66
CA VAL A 77 -2.53 -21.70 -7.34
C VAL A 77 -2.11 -20.28 -6.94
N PRO A 78 -1.00 -20.10 -6.19
CA PRO A 78 -0.51 -18.76 -5.90
C PRO A 78 -0.11 -18.11 -7.23
N PHE A 79 -0.46 -16.84 -7.42
CA PHE A 79 0.08 -16.08 -8.54
C PHE A 79 1.60 -16.08 -8.40
N CYS A 80 2.29 -16.57 -9.44
CA CYS A 80 3.74 -16.60 -9.51
C CYS A 80 4.17 -15.57 -10.56
N PRO A 81 4.30 -14.27 -10.19
CA PRO A 81 4.77 -13.26 -11.11
C PRO A 81 6.11 -13.71 -11.72
N GLY A 82 6.23 -13.60 -13.05
CA GLY A 82 7.44 -14.00 -13.79
C GLY A 82 7.64 -15.50 -14.06
N PHE A 83 6.69 -16.39 -13.71
CA PHE A 83 6.77 -17.81 -14.08
C PHE A 83 6.17 -18.11 -15.48
N LEU A 84 5.08 -17.43 -15.84
CA LEU A 84 4.42 -17.55 -17.16
C LEU A 84 4.41 -16.24 -17.96
N GLU A 85 4.73 -15.12 -17.33
CA GLU A 85 4.71 -13.80 -17.97
C GLU A 85 6.08 -13.47 -18.56
N PRO A 86 6.14 -12.90 -19.79
CA PRO A 86 7.39 -12.40 -20.35
C PRO A 86 8.00 -11.37 -19.39
N ARG A 87 9.31 -11.45 -19.16
CA ARG A 87 10.02 -10.38 -18.43
C ARG A 87 9.85 -9.07 -19.21
N LEU A 88 9.59 -7.99 -18.48
CA LEU A 88 9.59 -6.63 -19.02
C LEU A 88 10.89 -6.38 -19.79
N ASN A 89 10.75 -5.87 -21.01
CA ASN A 89 11.85 -5.61 -21.91
C ASN A 89 11.66 -4.26 -22.60
N ASP A 90 12.66 -3.38 -22.47
CA ASP A 90 12.69 -2.04 -23.05
C ASP A 90 13.29 -2.00 -24.47
N ALA A 91 13.77 -3.13 -25.01
CA ALA A 91 14.39 -3.20 -26.34
C ALA A 91 13.43 -2.87 -27.50
N TRP A 92 12.12 -2.90 -27.26
CA TRP A 92 11.07 -2.74 -28.27
C TRP A 92 10.37 -1.37 -28.19
N GLY A 93 10.99 -0.40 -27.49
CA GLY A 93 10.46 0.95 -27.32
C GLY A 93 9.49 1.11 -26.13
N SER A 94 9.19 2.37 -25.80
CA SER A 94 8.37 2.78 -24.65
C SER A 94 6.93 2.24 -24.73
N GLU A 95 6.32 2.24 -25.91
CA GLU A 95 4.93 1.79 -26.11
C GLU A 95 4.77 0.29 -25.78
N THR A 96 5.68 -0.54 -26.32
CA THR A 96 5.70 -1.98 -26.04
C THR A 96 5.96 -2.24 -24.57
N LEU A 97 6.89 -1.50 -23.96
CA LEU A 97 7.22 -1.59 -22.54
C LEU A 97 5.99 -1.27 -21.66
N CYS A 98 5.31 -0.16 -21.92
CA CYS A 98 4.12 0.25 -21.17
C CYS A 98 2.98 -0.77 -21.32
N THR A 99 2.81 -1.34 -22.52
CA THR A 99 1.82 -2.40 -22.78
C THR A 99 2.13 -3.67 -21.98
N GLN A 100 3.39 -4.12 -21.98
CA GLN A 100 3.84 -5.27 -21.18
C GLN A 100 3.66 -5.00 -19.68
N TYR A 101 3.95 -3.78 -19.25
CA TYR A 101 3.77 -3.35 -17.87
C TYR A 101 2.30 -3.47 -17.45
N PHE A 102 1.36 -2.92 -18.22
CA PHE A 102 -0.06 -3.02 -17.88
C PHE A 102 -0.53 -4.47 -17.79
N LEU A 103 -0.04 -5.37 -18.65
CA LEU A 103 -0.39 -6.78 -18.59
C LEU A 103 0.03 -7.41 -17.24
N GLY A 104 1.30 -7.24 -16.86
CA GLY A 104 1.83 -7.81 -15.61
C GLY A 104 1.28 -7.14 -14.36
N ALA A 105 1.25 -5.80 -14.34
CA ALA A 105 0.76 -5.03 -13.20
C ALA A 105 -0.74 -5.25 -12.96
N SER A 106 -1.55 -5.35 -14.03
CA SER A 106 -2.96 -5.73 -13.90
C SER A 106 -3.13 -7.16 -13.43
N GLY A 107 -2.20 -8.06 -13.76
CA GLY A 107 -2.14 -9.41 -13.20
C GLY A 107 -2.04 -9.39 -11.69
N VAL A 108 -1.05 -8.67 -11.14
CA VAL A 108 -0.87 -8.49 -9.68
C VAL A 108 -2.08 -7.80 -9.05
N ALA A 109 -2.57 -6.72 -9.66
CA ALA A 109 -3.68 -5.92 -9.15
C ALA A 109 -5.04 -6.65 -9.18
N ARG A 110 -5.21 -7.66 -10.04
CA ARG A 110 -6.41 -8.50 -10.10
C ARG A 110 -6.34 -9.71 -9.17
N CYS A 111 -5.19 -9.97 -8.56
CA CYS A 111 -5.04 -11.04 -7.58
C CYS A 111 -5.72 -10.69 -6.25
N LEU A 112 -6.03 -11.71 -5.46
CA LEU A 112 -6.65 -11.57 -4.13
C LEU A 112 -5.75 -10.77 -3.15
N ASN A 113 -4.45 -10.63 -3.46
CA ASN A 113 -3.46 -9.87 -2.69
C ASN A 113 -3.44 -8.37 -3.02
N ALA A 114 -4.29 -7.88 -3.93
CA ALA A 114 -4.27 -6.47 -4.34
C ALA A 114 -4.41 -5.51 -3.17
N GLY A 115 -5.13 -5.91 -2.13
CA GLY A 115 -5.20 -5.11 -0.93
C GLY A 115 -3.87 -4.97 -0.18
N ALA A 116 -2.87 -5.84 -0.39
CA ALA A 116 -1.60 -5.81 0.34
C ALA A 116 -0.84 -4.62 -0.14
N ALA A 117 -0.80 -4.52 -1.46
CA ALA A 117 -0.30 -3.38 -2.15
C ALA A 117 -1.10 -2.12 -1.79
N VAL A 118 -2.44 -2.13 -1.78
CA VAL A 118 -3.25 -0.96 -1.35
C VAL A 118 -2.91 -0.52 0.08
N THR A 119 -2.80 -1.46 1.02
CA THR A 119 -2.54 -1.16 2.43
C THR A 119 -1.09 -0.77 2.69
N CYS A 120 -0.14 -1.11 1.80
CA CYS A 120 1.22 -0.59 1.86
C CYS A 120 1.28 0.94 1.82
N GLY A 121 0.22 1.61 1.33
CA GLY A 121 0.26 3.05 1.05
C GLY A 121 1.38 3.35 0.06
N ASP A 122 1.96 4.56 0.13
CA ASP A 122 3.13 4.92 -0.68
C ASP A 122 2.96 4.68 -2.20
N VAL A 123 4.07 4.48 -2.91
CA VAL A 123 4.10 4.17 -4.34
C VAL A 123 3.21 2.96 -4.66
N LEU A 124 3.28 1.88 -3.88
CA LEU A 124 2.62 0.61 -4.21
C LEU A 124 1.11 0.71 -4.04
N GLY A 125 0.66 1.33 -2.97
CA GLY A 125 -0.75 1.59 -2.71
C GLY A 125 -1.32 2.57 -3.73
N TRP A 126 -0.54 3.56 -4.13
CA TRP A 126 -0.94 4.49 -5.17
C TRP A 126 -1.14 3.81 -6.53
N ILE A 127 -0.14 3.07 -7.00
CA ILE A 127 -0.20 2.34 -8.29
C ILE A 127 -1.36 1.37 -8.31
N THR A 128 -1.50 0.57 -7.23
CA THR A 128 -2.54 -0.46 -7.17
C THR A 128 -3.93 0.16 -7.22
N ARG A 129 -4.16 1.28 -6.52
CA ARG A 129 -5.44 1.99 -6.59
C ARG A 129 -5.76 2.48 -8.00
N LYS A 130 -4.77 2.96 -8.76
CA LYS A 130 -4.96 3.37 -10.16
C LYS A 130 -5.35 2.18 -11.05
N LEU A 131 -4.78 1.01 -10.80
CA LEU A 131 -5.04 -0.20 -11.57
C LEU A 131 -6.42 -0.82 -11.27
N ILE A 132 -6.82 -0.91 -9.99
CA ILE A 132 -8.05 -1.59 -9.59
C ILE A 132 -9.29 -0.67 -9.57
N GLY A 133 -9.07 0.65 -9.53
CA GLY A 133 -10.12 1.66 -9.39
C GLY A 133 -10.86 1.60 -8.04
N THR A 134 -11.87 2.45 -7.89
CA THR A 134 -12.66 2.55 -6.66
C THR A 134 -13.39 1.25 -6.34
N VAL A 135 -13.91 0.55 -7.35
CA VAL A 135 -14.62 -0.73 -7.19
C VAL A 135 -13.70 -1.81 -6.59
N GLY A 136 -12.43 -1.85 -7.01
CA GLY A 136 -11.44 -2.78 -6.45
C GLY A 136 -11.12 -2.47 -4.99
N VAL A 137 -11.04 -1.18 -4.63
CA VAL A 137 -10.86 -0.73 -3.24
C VAL A 137 -12.03 -1.17 -2.36
N TRP A 138 -13.27 -1.05 -2.83
CA TRP A 138 -14.44 -1.49 -2.05
C TRP A 138 -14.45 -3.00 -1.80
N LYS A 139 -14.03 -3.79 -2.79
CA LYS A 139 -13.89 -5.25 -2.65
C LYS A 139 -12.91 -5.67 -1.56
N LEU A 140 -11.94 -4.83 -1.21
CA LEU A 140 -11.06 -5.02 -0.03
C LEU A 140 -11.86 -5.24 1.25
N LEU A 141 -12.99 -4.53 1.38
CA LEU A 141 -13.76 -4.41 2.62
C LEU A 141 -14.96 -5.36 2.69
N ASP A 142 -15.40 -5.90 1.55
CA ASP A 142 -16.66 -6.64 1.43
C ASP A 142 -16.54 -8.15 1.66
N GLY A 143 -15.37 -8.72 1.45
CA GLY A 143 -15.22 -10.18 1.44
C GLY A 143 -14.47 -10.72 2.67
N PRO A 144 -14.57 -12.04 2.95
CA PRO A 144 -13.72 -12.74 3.92
C PRO A 144 -12.21 -12.78 3.56
N SER A 145 -11.72 -11.81 2.77
CA SER A 145 -11.05 -12.10 1.50
C SER A 145 -9.64 -11.51 1.33
N TYR A 146 -9.04 -10.98 2.38
CA TYR A 146 -7.82 -10.19 2.20
C TYR A 146 -6.61 -10.77 2.97
N ILE A 147 -6.73 -11.00 4.28
CA ILE A 147 -5.64 -11.61 5.07
C ILE A 147 -5.54 -13.14 4.88
N VAL A 148 -6.60 -13.76 4.35
CA VAL A 148 -6.90 -15.19 4.55
C VAL A 148 -6.86 -15.95 3.24
N ALA A 149 -7.22 -15.30 2.13
CA ALA A 149 -7.09 -15.87 0.78
C ALA A 149 -5.65 -16.29 0.47
N ASN A 150 -4.65 -15.68 1.12
CA ASN A 150 -3.24 -15.98 0.89
C ASN A 150 -2.43 -16.22 2.17
N LEU A 151 -2.90 -17.13 3.02
CA LEU A 151 -2.10 -17.68 4.13
C LEU A 151 -0.75 -18.30 3.73
N LYS A 152 -0.44 -18.39 2.42
CA LYS A 152 0.86 -18.82 1.90
C LYS A 152 1.94 -17.73 2.05
N HIS A 153 1.57 -16.44 2.07
CA HIS A 153 2.49 -15.31 2.20
C HIS A 153 2.05 -14.35 3.32
N VAL A 154 2.29 -14.75 4.56
CA VAL A 154 1.98 -13.94 5.75
C VAL A 154 3.23 -13.38 6.41
N THR A 155 3.16 -12.10 6.79
CA THR A 155 4.15 -11.51 7.72
C THR A 155 3.67 -11.74 9.14
N ILE A 156 4.55 -12.29 9.98
CA ILE A 156 4.30 -12.38 11.42
C ILE A 156 4.63 -11.01 12.04
N LEU A 157 3.60 -10.35 12.56
CA LEU A 157 3.74 -9.12 13.32
C LEU A 157 3.99 -9.49 14.78
N SER A 158 5.23 -9.32 15.24
CA SER A 158 5.58 -9.46 16.65
C SER A 158 5.22 -8.18 17.39
N ALA A 159 4.03 -8.14 18.00
CA ALA A 159 3.72 -7.12 18.98
C ALA A 159 4.49 -7.47 20.27
N SER A 160 5.55 -6.72 20.57
CA SER A 160 6.39 -6.90 21.77
C SER A 160 5.61 -6.83 23.09
N ASN A 161 4.35 -6.39 23.06
CA ASN A 161 3.56 -6.01 24.23
C ASN A 161 2.32 -6.90 24.47
N LEU A 162 2.05 -7.91 23.63
CA LEU A 162 0.81 -8.69 23.67
C LEU A 162 1.08 -10.18 23.92
N ASN A 163 1.32 -10.58 25.17
CA ASN A 163 1.20 -11.95 25.71
C ASN A 163 1.63 -13.13 24.77
N GLY A 164 2.69 -12.97 23.97
CA GLY A 164 3.13 -13.99 23.02
C GLY A 164 2.17 -14.30 21.86
N ASN A 165 1.09 -13.52 21.68
CA ASN A 165 0.17 -13.69 20.57
C ASN A 165 0.84 -13.28 19.26
N LYS A 166 0.87 -14.22 18.29
CA LYS A 166 1.38 -13.96 16.95
C LYS A 166 0.24 -13.40 16.09
N PHE A 167 0.43 -12.21 15.55
CA PHE A 167 -0.49 -11.61 14.59
C PHE A 167 0.02 -11.84 13.18
N MET A 168 -0.90 -12.06 12.27
CA MET A 168 -0.62 -12.33 10.87
C MET A 168 -1.30 -11.26 10.03
N ALA A 169 -0.53 -10.68 9.13
CA ALA A 169 -1.03 -9.81 8.08
C ALA A 169 -0.52 -10.36 6.74
N GLU A 170 -1.29 -10.12 5.68
CA GLU A 170 -0.82 -10.42 4.34
C GLU A 170 0.41 -9.56 4.01
N ALA A 171 1.32 -10.13 3.22
CA ALA A 171 2.50 -9.46 2.75
C ALA A 171 2.44 -9.34 1.23
N ILE A 172 2.93 -8.22 0.70
CA ILE A 172 3.37 -8.17 -0.69
C ILE A 172 4.78 -8.78 -0.78
N THR A 173 5.00 -9.62 -1.78
CA THR A 173 6.31 -10.17 -2.09
C THR A 173 7.16 -9.17 -2.87
N MET A 174 8.48 -9.33 -2.81
CA MET A 174 9.40 -8.48 -3.59
C MET A 174 9.18 -8.61 -5.10
N GLU A 175 8.70 -9.77 -5.58
CA GLU A 175 8.43 -9.97 -7.01
C GLU A 175 7.13 -9.26 -7.43
N GLU A 176 6.08 -9.28 -6.61
CA GLU A 176 4.87 -8.47 -6.84
C GLU A 176 5.20 -6.97 -6.83
N GLU A 177 6.03 -6.51 -5.88
CA GLU A 177 6.52 -5.14 -5.82
C GLU A 177 7.24 -4.74 -7.12
N LYS A 178 8.20 -5.57 -7.57
CA LYS A 178 8.94 -5.35 -8.82
C LYS A 178 8.02 -5.26 -10.04
N VAL A 179 7.01 -6.11 -10.12
CA VAL A 179 6.04 -6.07 -11.22
C VAL A 179 5.22 -4.78 -11.18
N LEU A 180 4.74 -4.37 -10.00
CA LEU A 180 3.96 -3.13 -9.85
C LEU A 180 4.74 -1.87 -10.22
N VAL A 181 6.06 -1.82 -10.00
CA VAL A 181 6.88 -0.66 -10.38
C VAL A 181 7.46 -0.75 -11.80
N GLY A 182 7.16 -1.84 -12.53
CA GLY A 182 7.73 -2.08 -13.86
C GLY A 182 9.24 -2.27 -13.84
N PHE A 183 9.75 -3.06 -12.89
CA PHE A 183 11.18 -3.29 -12.70
C PHE A 183 11.79 -4.16 -13.81
N ILE A 184 12.91 -3.70 -14.36
CA ILE A 184 13.72 -4.41 -15.35
C ILE A 184 15.07 -4.75 -14.71
N PRO A 185 15.34 -6.04 -14.45
CA PRO A 185 16.59 -6.45 -13.82
C PRO A 185 17.77 -6.25 -14.77
N SER A 186 18.91 -5.86 -14.22
CA SER A 186 20.19 -5.82 -14.93
C SER A 186 21.24 -6.65 -14.21
N SER A 187 22.28 -7.09 -14.93
CA SER A 187 23.42 -7.81 -14.35
C SER A 187 24.22 -6.94 -13.37
N ASP A 188 24.13 -5.62 -13.54
CA ASP A 188 24.62 -4.61 -12.59
C ASP A 188 23.41 -4.00 -11.89
N CYS A 189 23.34 -4.13 -10.56
CA CYS A 189 22.22 -3.63 -9.78
C CYS A 189 22.00 -2.12 -9.97
N ARG A 190 23.06 -1.33 -10.23
CA ARG A 190 22.99 0.11 -10.50
C ARG A 190 22.33 0.44 -11.83
N LYS A 191 22.31 -0.52 -12.76
CA LYS A 191 21.69 -0.41 -14.08
C LYS A 191 20.31 -1.04 -14.14
N SER A 192 19.79 -1.51 -13.01
CA SER A 192 18.40 -1.94 -12.95
C SER A 192 17.51 -0.72 -13.16
N ARG A 193 16.41 -0.92 -13.89
CA ARG A 193 15.50 0.16 -14.26
C ARG A 193 14.13 -0.09 -13.68
N SER A 194 13.35 0.96 -13.50
CA SER A 194 11.93 0.85 -13.19
C SER A 194 11.13 1.90 -13.93
N LEU A 195 9.93 1.52 -14.39
CA LEU A 195 9.02 2.41 -15.09
C LEU A 195 8.38 3.45 -14.15
N LEU A 196 8.16 3.06 -12.90
CA LEU A 196 7.71 3.92 -11.82
C LEU A 196 8.78 3.92 -10.70
N PRO A 197 8.91 5.02 -9.93
CA PRO A 197 9.98 5.11 -8.95
C PRO A 197 9.69 4.18 -7.78
N MET A 198 10.67 3.37 -7.37
CA MET A 198 10.54 2.58 -6.13
C MET A 198 10.41 3.48 -4.90
N VAL A 199 9.77 3.00 -3.83
CA VAL A 199 9.51 3.81 -2.62
C VAL A 199 10.77 4.47 -2.06
N TYR A 200 11.91 3.77 -2.09
CA TYR A 200 13.18 4.32 -1.60
C TYR A 200 13.72 5.46 -2.47
N ILE A 201 13.42 5.48 -3.77
CA ILE A 201 13.79 6.55 -4.70
C ILE A 201 13.02 7.81 -4.34
N VAL A 202 11.69 7.69 -4.17
CA VAL A 202 10.84 8.81 -3.75
C VAL A 202 11.27 9.30 -2.36
N CYS A 203 11.49 8.42 -1.40
CA CYS A 203 11.96 8.82 -0.06
C CYS A 203 13.32 9.54 -0.08
N ARG A 204 14.23 9.14 -0.98
CA ARG A 204 15.58 9.69 -1.08
C ARG A 204 15.61 11.07 -1.73
N PHE A 205 14.90 11.23 -2.84
CA PHE A 205 14.98 12.43 -3.68
C PHE A 205 13.81 13.41 -3.46
N LEU A 206 12.71 12.95 -2.87
CA LEU A 206 11.55 13.74 -2.49
C LEU A 206 11.36 13.72 -0.96
N LYS A 207 12.33 14.30 -0.24
CA LYS A 207 12.43 14.24 1.24
C LYS A 207 11.18 14.78 1.94
N GLY A 208 10.70 14.05 2.94
CA GLY A 208 9.54 14.43 3.77
C GLY A 208 8.18 14.17 3.10
N GLU A 209 8.11 14.33 1.78
CA GLU A 209 6.86 14.20 1.00
C GLU A 209 6.38 12.74 0.89
N ALA A 210 7.29 11.77 0.83
CA ALA A 210 6.95 10.35 0.65
C ALA A 210 6.31 9.71 1.89
N GLN A 211 6.65 10.18 3.09
CA GLN A 211 6.20 9.55 4.34
C GLN A 211 4.74 9.84 4.68
N ALA A 212 4.23 11.01 4.28
CA ALA A 212 2.84 11.42 4.48
C ALA A 212 2.03 11.46 3.17
N TRP A 213 2.62 10.98 2.06
CA TRP A 213 2.06 11.10 0.71
C TRP A 213 1.56 12.51 0.38
N MET A 214 2.48 13.46 0.42
CA MET A 214 2.19 14.88 0.25
C MET A 214 1.91 15.24 -1.23
N PRO A 215 1.33 16.43 -1.51
CA PRO A 215 0.92 16.82 -2.87
C PRO A 215 2.03 16.72 -3.93
N ARG A 216 3.31 16.90 -3.56
CA ARG A 216 4.42 16.74 -4.51
C ARG A 216 4.64 15.29 -4.92
N ALA A 217 4.46 14.34 -3.99
CA ALA A 217 4.55 12.92 -4.29
C ALA A 217 3.42 12.50 -5.23
N GLU A 218 2.19 12.95 -4.95
CA GLU A 218 1.04 12.74 -5.83
C GLU A 218 1.28 13.32 -7.23
N ALA A 219 1.75 14.57 -7.32
CA ALA A 219 1.99 15.23 -8.61
C ALA A 219 3.10 14.56 -9.43
N LEU A 220 4.20 14.13 -8.79
CA LEU A 220 5.26 13.37 -9.45
C LEU A 220 4.72 12.06 -10.03
N MET A 221 3.96 11.31 -9.21
CA MET A 221 3.39 10.03 -9.62
C MET A 221 2.34 10.19 -10.72
N CYS A 222 1.48 11.21 -10.64
CA CYS A 222 0.53 11.52 -11.71
C CYS A 222 1.23 11.83 -13.03
N LYS A 223 2.26 12.70 -13.02
CA LYS A 223 3.02 13.03 -14.23
C LYS A 223 3.59 11.78 -14.90
N GLN A 224 4.28 10.94 -14.11
CA GLN A 224 4.87 9.72 -14.64
C GLN A 224 3.80 8.73 -15.14
N TRP A 225 2.70 8.60 -14.40
CA TRP A 225 1.61 7.71 -14.76
C TRP A 225 0.93 8.12 -16.06
N ASP A 226 0.79 9.41 -16.31
CA ASP A 226 0.24 9.93 -17.57
C ASP A 226 1.15 9.57 -18.76
N GLU A 227 2.48 9.67 -18.60
CA GLU A 227 3.44 9.20 -19.61
C GLU A 227 3.31 7.68 -19.85
N VAL A 228 3.08 6.89 -18.80
CA VAL A 228 2.85 5.44 -18.91
C VAL A 228 1.55 5.14 -19.67
N LEU A 229 0.47 5.87 -19.38
CA LEU A 229 -0.81 5.73 -20.07
C LEU A 229 -0.72 6.10 -21.56
N GLN A 230 0.12 7.08 -21.90
CA GLN A 230 0.37 7.51 -23.27
C GLN A 230 1.33 6.59 -24.04
N GLY A 231 1.98 5.64 -23.34
CA GLY A 231 3.01 4.78 -23.95
C GLY A 231 4.35 5.48 -24.19
N GLU A 232 4.56 6.63 -23.55
CA GLU A 232 5.74 7.48 -23.73
C GLU A 232 6.77 7.32 -22.61
N ALA A 233 6.39 6.68 -21.49
CA ALA A 233 7.29 6.48 -20.36
C ALA A 233 8.45 5.52 -20.66
N PHE A 234 9.63 5.86 -20.16
CA PHE A 234 10.82 5.02 -20.18
C PHE A 234 11.12 4.47 -18.79
N ALA A 235 11.68 3.25 -18.73
CA ALA A 235 12.20 2.71 -17.48
C ALA A 235 13.54 3.40 -17.15
N LEU A 236 13.60 4.01 -15.97
CA LEU A 236 14.75 4.80 -15.54
C LEU A 236 15.59 4.03 -14.52
N THR A 237 16.90 4.19 -14.62
CA THR A 237 17.86 3.82 -13.57
C THR A 237 17.75 4.74 -12.36
N MET A 238 18.43 4.40 -11.27
CA MET A 238 18.44 5.24 -10.07
C MET A 238 18.97 6.65 -10.31
N ASP A 239 20.03 6.80 -11.11
CA ASP A 239 20.64 8.10 -11.42
C ASP A 239 19.74 8.93 -12.36
N GLU A 240 19.05 8.27 -13.29
CA GLU A 240 18.06 8.91 -14.16
C GLU A 240 16.82 9.35 -13.39
N TRP A 241 16.37 8.56 -12.40
CA TRP A 241 15.31 8.97 -11.48
C TRP A 241 15.70 10.18 -10.64
N GLU A 242 16.96 10.26 -10.18
CA GLU A 242 17.47 11.43 -9.46
C GLU A 242 17.37 12.68 -10.33
N ALA A 243 17.83 12.61 -11.59
CA ALA A 243 17.75 13.70 -12.53
C ALA A 243 16.29 14.08 -12.85
N TYR A 244 15.42 13.10 -13.11
CA TYR A 244 14.00 13.33 -13.41
C TYR A 244 13.28 14.03 -12.26
N ILE A 245 13.50 13.58 -11.01
CA ILE A 245 12.88 14.19 -9.83
C ILE A 245 13.43 15.59 -9.58
N ALA A 246 14.72 15.82 -9.80
CA ALA A 246 15.31 17.15 -9.68
C ALA A 246 14.72 18.13 -10.71
N GLU A 247 14.56 17.71 -11.96
CA GLU A 247 13.90 18.50 -12.99
C GLU A 247 12.44 18.79 -12.63
N PHE A 248 11.70 17.76 -12.20
CA PHE A 248 10.33 17.91 -11.71
C PHE A 248 10.23 18.97 -10.61
N GLN A 249 11.12 18.92 -9.62
CA GLN A 249 11.17 19.88 -8.51
C GLN A 249 11.43 21.32 -8.98
N THR A 250 12.22 21.53 -10.03
CA THR A 250 12.45 22.86 -10.61
C THR A 250 11.27 23.38 -11.43
N SER A 251 10.47 22.48 -12.00
CA SER A 251 9.35 22.83 -12.89
C SER A 251 8.03 23.13 -12.16
N VAL A 252 7.90 22.72 -10.90
CA VAL A 252 6.65 22.80 -10.14
C VAL A 252 6.69 23.95 -9.13
N ASP A 253 6.06 25.06 -9.49
CA ASP A 253 5.74 26.18 -8.58
C ASP A 253 4.58 25.81 -7.64
N LEU A 254 4.82 24.88 -6.71
CA LEU A 254 3.94 24.70 -5.56
C LEU A 254 4.38 25.66 -4.45
N VAL A 255 3.72 26.83 -4.43
CA VAL A 255 3.79 27.84 -3.37
C VAL A 255 3.37 27.18 -2.04
N ASP A 256 4.20 27.34 -1.01
CA ASP A 256 3.98 26.90 0.38
C ASP A 256 3.95 25.38 0.66
N ALA A 257 5.00 24.65 0.25
CA ALA A 257 5.25 23.32 0.82
C ALA A 257 6.13 23.42 2.07
N TYR A 258 5.51 23.25 3.25
CA TYR A 258 6.24 23.02 4.50
C TYR A 258 7.19 21.82 4.32
N THR A 259 8.50 22.04 4.47
CA THR A 259 9.48 20.96 4.35
C THR A 259 9.45 20.12 5.62
N TYR A 260 8.77 18.97 5.55
CA TYR A 260 8.64 18.05 6.68
C TYR A 260 9.99 17.42 7.05
N LEU A 261 10.50 17.70 8.24
CA LEU A 261 11.72 17.10 8.78
C LEU A 261 11.40 15.91 9.69
N ALA A 262 12.33 14.94 9.78
CA ALA A 262 12.16 13.78 10.67
C ALA A 262 11.97 14.15 12.16
N LYS A 263 12.48 15.32 12.59
CA LYS A 263 12.25 15.85 13.95
C LYS A 263 10.81 16.30 14.16
N ASP A 264 10.15 16.77 13.11
CA ASP A 264 8.75 17.21 13.15
C ASP A 264 7.82 16.01 13.32
N MET A 265 8.19 14.86 12.77
CA MET A 265 7.49 13.59 12.99
C MET A 265 7.50 13.18 14.46
N GLN A 266 8.69 13.18 15.09
CA GLN A 266 8.80 12.81 16.50
C GLN A 266 8.05 13.80 17.39
N TYR A 267 8.21 15.11 17.14
CA TYR A 267 7.50 16.15 17.87
C TYR A 267 5.97 16.04 17.71
N GLY A 268 5.48 15.81 16.49
CA GLY A 268 4.06 15.59 16.23
C GLY A 268 3.53 14.34 16.94
N VAL A 269 4.26 13.23 16.86
CA VAL A 269 3.93 11.99 17.59
C VAL A 269 3.85 12.25 19.09
N ASP A 270 4.80 12.98 19.67
CA ASP A 270 4.83 13.29 21.10
C ASP A 270 3.64 14.19 21.50
N LEU A 271 3.35 15.22 20.71
CA LEU A 271 2.21 16.12 20.95
C LEU A 271 0.86 15.37 20.91
N PHE A 272 0.69 14.46 19.93
CA PHE A 272 -0.50 13.63 19.82
C PHE A 272 -0.57 12.55 20.90
N ASN A 273 0.55 12.00 21.36
CA ASN A 273 0.56 11.05 22.47
C ASN A 273 0.20 11.72 23.81
N ILE A 274 0.60 12.98 24.02
CA ILE A 274 0.18 13.76 25.20
C ILE A 274 -1.32 14.01 25.17
N THR A 275 -1.87 14.34 24.01
CA THR A 275 -3.29 14.71 23.86
C THR A 275 -4.21 13.50 23.74
N TYR A 276 -3.74 12.41 23.14
CA TYR A 276 -4.47 11.15 22.91
C TYR A 276 -3.61 9.97 23.36
N PRO A 277 -3.61 9.65 24.67
CA PRO A 277 -2.70 8.69 25.27
C PRO A 277 -2.97 7.24 24.85
N VAL A 278 -4.13 6.96 24.23
CA VAL A 278 -4.45 5.64 23.69
C VAL A 278 -3.57 5.36 22.48
N ASP A 279 -2.73 4.34 22.55
CA ASP A 279 -1.89 3.90 21.44
C ASP A 279 -2.75 3.24 20.33
N TRP A 280 -2.77 3.84 19.13
CA TRP A 280 -3.48 3.28 17.97
C TRP A 280 -2.54 2.55 17.00
N THR A 281 -1.25 2.37 17.33
CA THR A 281 -0.33 1.58 16.47
C THR A 281 -0.78 0.14 16.31
N PHE A 282 -1.51 -0.37 17.29
CA PHE A 282 -2.06 -1.71 17.28
C PHE A 282 -3.42 -1.72 17.99
N ILE A 283 -4.50 -1.60 17.23
CA ILE A 283 -5.86 -1.48 17.80
C ILE A 283 -6.79 -2.52 17.20
N LYS A 284 -7.58 -3.17 18.05
CA LYS A 284 -8.60 -4.11 17.61
C LYS A 284 -9.74 -3.34 16.94
N LEU A 285 -10.21 -3.79 15.78
CA LEU A 285 -11.18 -3.05 14.98
C LEU A 285 -12.48 -2.78 15.75
N ASP A 286 -13.02 -3.76 16.48
CA ASP A 286 -14.23 -3.57 17.31
C ASP A 286 -14.03 -2.71 18.57
N SER A 287 -12.79 -2.35 18.88
CA SER A 287 -12.42 -1.56 20.06
C SER A 287 -12.04 -0.12 19.69
N ILE A 288 -12.10 0.25 18.40
CA ILE A 288 -11.91 1.62 17.96
C ILE A 288 -13.12 2.43 18.41
N ILE A 289 -12.97 3.10 19.56
CA ILE A 289 -13.91 4.11 20.03
C ILE A 289 -13.47 5.43 19.39
N ILE A 290 -14.20 5.84 18.36
CA ILE A 290 -14.03 7.18 17.79
C ILE A 290 -14.75 8.13 18.76
N PRO A 291 -14.07 9.13 19.33
CA PRO A 291 -14.69 10.00 20.32
C PRO A 291 -15.96 10.63 19.75
N GLU A 292 -17.09 10.33 20.37
CA GLU A 292 -18.36 11.00 20.10
C GLU A 292 -18.22 12.46 20.55
N VAL A 293 -18.44 13.36 19.59
CA VAL A 293 -18.86 14.76 19.74
C VAL A 293 -18.64 15.38 21.13
N PHE A 294 -17.58 16.20 21.28
CA PHE A 294 -17.51 17.25 22.31
C PHE A 294 -17.79 18.61 21.68
#